data_AF-A0A7K0LH29-F1
#
_entry.id   AF-A0A7K0LH29-F1
#
_cell.length_a   1.000
_cell.length_b   1.000
_cell.length_c   1.000
_cell.angle_alpha   90.00
_cell.angle_beta   90.00
_cell.angle_gamma   90.00
#
_symmetry.space_group_name_H-M   'P 1'
#
loop_
_entity.id
_entity.type
_entity.pdbx_description
1 polymer ?
#
loop_
_entity_poly.entity_id
_entity_poly.type
_entity_poly.pdbx_seq_one_letter_code
_entity_poly.pdbx_strand_id
1 'polypeptide(L)'
;DPEVNASPEDFYDQVIDINLDELVPHLVGPHTPDLDRPISKVAAAARAEGYPLEISAALVGSCTNSSYEDIGRAAHVARQASAKGLRVKSPLLITPGSEQVRATIERDGLLADLEAIGATVLANACGPCIGQWQRDDIAPGEANSIVSSFNRNFPKRNDGNPGTLSFIGSPETVVAMALTGRLDVDFTREPIVGDGGVEVLLEAPSADELPSRGFDPGESGFIMPAADGSKVSVVITPGSDRLEALVPFSAWDGEDFSGLRVLMKATGKCTTDHISPAGQWLKYRGHLTNISQNLYIGANNAFSLDESGQGIDVRDGSVVALPDLAKKYKDAGIAWIAIGDENFGEGSSREHAAMEPRYMGGRAILVRSFARIHEANLKKQGMLPLTFVHARDYERIRFDDSVDVNGLAELAPDRNLTVTLHHTDGTEESFEVHHTMSEEHIGWFRAGSALNLLAAQRG
;
A
#
# COMPACT_ATOMS: atom_id res chain seq x y z
N ASP A 1 -7.93 18.56 -28.29
CA ASP A 1 -8.27 17.62 -29.35
C ASP A 1 -9.79 17.65 -29.53
N PRO A 2 -10.32 18.51 -30.43
CA PRO A 2 -11.78 18.71 -30.54
C PRO A 2 -12.55 17.49 -31.03
N GLU A 3 -11.93 16.64 -31.86
CA GLU A 3 -12.52 15.41 -32.38
C GLU A 3 -12.64 14.34 -31.29
N VAL A 4 -11.63 14.20 -30.43
CA VAL A 4 -11.69 13.33 -29.24
C VAL A 4 -12.78 13.78 -28.27
N ASN A 5 -12.96 15.08 -28.06
CA ASN A 5 -14.02 15.59 -27.18
C ASN A 5 -15.43 15.37 -27.78
N ALA A 6 -15.55 15.31 -29.10
CA ALA A 6 -16.83 15.13 -29.78
C ALA A 6 -17.26 13.66 -29.87
N SER A 7 -16.30 12.74 -29.94
CA SER A 7 -16.53 11.29 -30.09
C SER A 7 -15.47 10.48 -29.32
N PRO A 8 -15.41 10.58 -27.97
CA PRO A 8 -14.37 9.94 -27.17
C PRO A 8 -14.31 8.42 -27.35
N GLU A 9 -15.45 7.77 -27.62
CA GLU A 9 -15.57 6.34 -27.87
C GLU A 9 -14.79 5.84 -29.10
N ASP A 10 -14.46 6.72 -30.06
CA ASP A 10 -13.66 6.35 -31.23
C ASP A 10 -12.16 6.23 -30.90
N PHE A 11 -11.73 6.80 -29.76
CA PHE A 11 -10.32 6.94 -29.39
C PHE A 11 -9.94 6.26 -28.07
N TYR A 12 -10.91 6.01 -27.20
CA TYR A 12 -10.68 5.38 -25.90
C TYR A 12 -11.30 3.98 -25.83
N ASP A 13 -10.53 3.00 -25.36
CA ASP A 13 -11.02 1.64 -25.12
C ASP A 13 -12.18 1.59 -24.10
N GLN A 14 -12.25 2.60 -23.21
CA GLN A 14 -13.32 2.77 -22.23
C GLN A 14 -13.55 4.26 -21.94
N VAL A 15 -14.81 4.68 -21.94
CA VAL A 15 -15.24 6.04 -21.57
C VAL A 15 -16.05 5.98 -20.27
N ILE A 16 -15.76 6.90 -19.34
CA ILE A 16 -16.48 7.06 -18.08
C ILE A 16 -16.89 8.53 -17.96
N ASP A 17 -18.19 8.78 -17.89
CA ASP A 17 -18.76 10.13 -17.77
C ASP A 17 -19.13 10.45 -16.31
N ILE A 18 -18.64 11.58 -15.80
CA ILE A 18 -18.92 12.07 -14.44
C ILE A 18 -19.45 13.50 -14.54
N ASN A 19 -20.68 13.74 -14.07
CA ASN A 19 -21.25 15.08 -13.97
C ASN A 19 -20.79 15.76 -12.67
N LEU A 20 -19.95 16.78 -12.78
CA LEU A 20 -19.41 17.51 -11.63
C LEU A 20 -20.47 18.34 -10.89
N ASP A 21 -21.54 18.77 -11.57
CA ASP A 21 -22.62 19.55 -10.95
C ASP A 21 -23.51 18.70 -10.02
N GLU A 22 -23.53 17.38 -10.24
CA GLU A 22 -24.29 16.43 -9.43
C GLU A 22 -23.43 15.73 -8.36
N LEU A 23 -22.11 15.84 -8.47
CA LEU A 23 -21.18 15.21 -7.54
C LEU A 23 -21.25 15.90 -6.17
N VAL A 24 -21.40 15.09 -5.12
CA VAL A 24 -21.45 15.53 -3.72
C VAL A 24 -20.19 15.10 -2.96
N PRO A 25 -19.95 15.60 -1.74
CA PRO A 25 -18.87 15.09 -0.90
C PRO A 25 -19.05 13.59 -0.59
N HIS A 26 -17.94 12.86 -0.65
CA HIS A 26 -17.88 11.41 -0.41
C HIS A 26 -16.88 11.06 0.70
N LEU A 27 -17.05 9.87 1.27
CA LEU A 27 -16.14 9.26 2.23
C LEU A 27 -15.96 7.77 1.90
N VAL A 28 -14.71 7.39 1.61
CA VAL A 28 -14.33 6.08 1.08
C VAL A 28 -13.74 5.20 2.19
N GLY A 29 -14.18 3.95 2.33
CA GLY A 29 -13.56 2.98 3.25
C GLY A 29 -14.53 2.05 3.98
N PRO A 30 -14.05 1.29 4.98
CA PRO A 30 -12.83 1.55 5.77
C PRO A 30 -11.53 0.81 5.37
N HIS A 31 -11.58 -0.18 4.48
CA HIS A 31 -10.44 -1.09 4.22
C HIS A 31 -9.97 -1.15 2.76
N THR A 32 -10.61 -0.37 1.89
CA THR A 32 -10.29 -0.34 0.47
C THR A 32 -10.66 1.04 -0.11
N PRO A 33 -9.89 1.56 -1.08
CA PRO A 33 -10.09 2.90 -1.63
C PRO A 33 -11.17 2.97 -2.72
N ASP A 34 -11.92 1.89 -2.94
CA ASP A 34 -13.02 1.79 -3.91
C ASP A 34 -14.40 1.61 -3.25
N LEU A 35 -14.45 1.49 -1.91
CA LEU A 35 -15.70 1.41 -1.16
C LEU A 35 -16.22 2.82 -0.86
N ASP A 36 -16.73 3.44 -1.91
CA ASP A 36 -17.17 4.83 -1.93
C ASP A 36 -18.62 5.03 -1.46
N ARG A 37 -18.87 6.12 -0.73
CA ARG A 37 -20.21 6.52 -0.27
C ARG A 37 -20.33 8.04 -0.17
N PRO A 38 -21.43 8.65 -0.64
CA PRO A 38 -21.70 10.06 -0.33
C PRO A 38 -21.92 10.24 1.17
N ILE A 39 -21.56 11.41 1.73
CA ILE A 39 -21.65 11.69 3.18
C ILE A 39 -23.02 11.33 3.76
N SER A 40 -24.10 11.65 3.04
CA SER A 40 -25.49 11.33 3.43
C SER A 40 -25.80 9.84 3.64
N LYS A 41 -24.91 8.91 3.23
CA LYS A 41 -25.06 7.46 3.38
C LYS A 41 -24.10 6.85 4.38
N VAL A 42 -23.10 7.60 4.86
CA VAL A 42 -22.08 7.10 5.79
C VAL A 42 -22.70 6.67 7.11
N ALA A 43 -23.59 7.48 7.68
CA ALA A 43 -24.24 7.19 8.97
C ALA A 43 -24.99 5.85 8.97
N ALA A 44 -25.77 5.58 7.91
CA ALA A 44 -26.51 4.34 7.77
C ALA A 44 -25.59 3.13 7.60
N ALA A 45 -24.54 3.26 6.78
CA ALA A 45 -23.55 2.22 6.58
C ALA A 45 -22.77 1.92 7.88
N ALA A 46 -22.31 2.94 8.58
CA ALA A 46 -21.57 2.79 9.83
C ALA A 46 -22.38 2.04 10.90
N ARG A 47 -23.69 2.30 11.00
CA ARG A 47 -24.57 1.58 11.92
C ARG A 47 -24.86 0.14 11.48
N ALA A 48 -25.09 -0.08 10.19
CA ALA A 48 -25.38 -1.40 9.65
C ALA A 48 -24.18 -2.36 9.78
N GLU A 49 -22.97 -1.83 9.55
CA GLU A 49 -21.72 -2.59 9.56
C GLU A 49 -21.02 -2.58 10.94
N GLY A 50 -21.58 -1.88 11.92
CA GLY A 50 -21.05 -1.83 13.29
C GLY A 50 -19.72 -1.09 13.44
N TYR A 51 -19.47 -0.07 12.60
CA TYR A 51 -18.25 0.73 12.69
C TYR A 51 -18.24 1.59 13.96
N PRO A 52 -17.08 1.77 14.63
CA PRO A 52 -16.96 2.74 15.72
C PRO A 52 -17.35 4.13 15.23
N LEU A 53 -18.39 4.72 15.82
CA LEU A 53 -18.94 5.98 15.35
C LEU A 53 -18.09 7.18 15.75
N GLU A 54 -17.38 7.10 16.87
CA GLU A 54 -16.45 8.13 17.32
C GLU A 54 -15.19 8.12 16.47
N ILE A 55 -14.80 9.30 16.00
CA ILE A 55 -13.57 9.51 15.24
C ILE A 55 -12.44 9.69 16.25
N SER A 56 -11.51 8.74 16.30
CA SER A 56 -10.36 8.81 17.20
C SER A 56 -9.25 9.75 16.70
N ALA A 57 -9.18 9.99 15.38
CA ALA A 57 -8.23 10.92 14.78
C ALA A 57 -8.66 11.35 13.37
N ALA A 58 -8.31 12.58 13.01
CA ALA A 58 -8.50 13.17 11.70
C ALA A 58 -7.15 13.64 11.13
N LEU A 59 -6.85 13.31 9.88
CA LEU A 59 -5.53 13.53 9.28
C LEU A 59 -5.64 14.23 7.91
N VAL A 60 -5.17 15.46 7.80
CA VAL A 60 -5.17 16.23 6.56
C VAL A 60 -3.77 16.34 5.98
N GLY A 61 -3.66 16.29 4.66
CA GLY A 61 -2.44 16.59 3.92
C GLY A 61 -1.74 15.35 3.33
N SER A 62 -0.47 15.15 3.67
CA SER A 62 0.44 14.21 2.99
C SER A 62 0.65 14.61 1.52
N CYS A 63 0.91 13.68 0.61
CA CYS A 63 1.17 14.03 -0.79
C CYS A 63 -0.08 14.29 -1.63
N THR A 64 -1.24 13.71 -1.29
CA THR A 64 -2.43 13.75 -2.15
C THR A 64 -3.15 15.10 -2.08
N ASN A 65 -3.39 15.61 -0.87
CA ASN A 65 -4.27 16.76 -0.65
C ASN A 65 -3.66 17.77 0.33
N SER A 66 -2.49 18.28 0.00
CA SER A 66 -1.75 19.28 0.79
C SER A 66 -1.30 20.49 -0.02
N SER A 67 -1.96 20.75 -1.15
CA SER A 67 -1.70 21.95 -1.93
C SER A 67 -2.12 23.23 -1.17
N TYR A 68 -1.77 24.40 -1.71
CA TYR A 68 -2.22 25.67 -1.17
C TYR A 68 -3.75 25.76 -1.12
N GLU A 69 -4.42 25.37 -2.21
CA GLU A 69 -5.88 25.35 -2.31
C GLU A 69 -6.51 24.37 -1.32
N ASP A 70 -5.98 23.15 -1.22
CA ASP A 70 -6.47 22.12 -0.29
C ASP A 70 -6.47 22.62 1.17
N ILE A 71 -5.32 23.16 1.59
CA ILE A 71 -5.19 23.71 2.94
C ILE A 71 -6.02 24.98 3.09
N GLY A 72 -6.16 25.80 2.05
CA GLY A 72 -7.02 26.97 2.04
C GLY A 72 -8.50 26.62 2.26
N ARG A 73 -9.02 25.57 1.60
CA ARG A 73 -10.39 25.09 1.78
C ARG A 73 -10.62 24.55 3.19
N ALA A 74 -9.68 23.76 3.70
CA ALA A 74 -9.69 23.28 5.08
C ALA A 74 -9.64 24.44 6.11
N ALA A 75 -8.77 25.43 5.89
CA ALA A 75 -8.67 26.63 6.72
C ALA A 75 -9.94 27.48 6.66
N HIS A 76 -10.63 27.55 5.52
CA HIS A 76 -11.92 28.25 5.43
C HIS A 76 -12.98 27.61 6.33
N VAL A 77 -13.08 26.28 6.36
CA VAL A 77 -13.95 25.56 7.32
C VAL A 77 -13.54 25.88 8.76
N ALA A 78 -12.24 25.88 9.05
CA ALA A 78 -11.73 26.21 10.38
C ALA A 78 -12.05 27.66 10.82
N ARG A 79 -12.01 28.63 9.89
CA ARG A 79 -12.43 30.02 10.15
C ARG A 79 -13.92 30.12 10.50
N GLN A 80 -14.78 29.41 9.78
CA GLN A 80 -16.22 29.37 10.09
C GLN A 80 -16.47 28.83 11.50
N ALA A 81 -15.80 27.74 11.85
CA ALA A 81 -15.90 27.09 13.15
C ALA A 81 -15.37 27.98 14.29
N SER A 82 -14.14 28.49 14.17
CA SER A 82 -13.50 29.33 15.19
C SER A 82 -14.23 30.65 15.43
N ALA A 83 -14.82 31.27 14.40
CA ALA A 83 -15.65 32.48 14.52
C ALA A 83 -16.88 32.29 15.42
N LYS A 84 -17.31 31.04 15.62
CA LYS A 84 -18.43 30.65 16.49
C LYS A 84 -17.96 29.95 17.78
N GLY A 85 -16.66 29.91 18.02
CA GLY A 85 -16.07 29.29 19.21
C GLY A 85 -16.02 27.76 19.16
N LEU A 86 -16.23 27.14 17.99
CA LEU A 86 -16.08 25.70 17.84
C LEU A 86 -14.61 25.28 17.85
N ARG A 87 -14.36 24.10 18.41
CA ARG A 87 -13.08 23.39 18.39
C ARG A 87 -13.30 21.97 17.88
N VAL A 88 -12.24 21.35 17.39
CA VAL A 88 -12.30 19.94 16.98
C VAL A 88 -12.62 19.05 18.19
N LYS A 89 -13.44 18.02 17.96
CA LYS A 89 -13.78 16.99 18.96
C LYS A 89 -12.86 15.78 18.85
N SER A 90 -12.18 15.63 17.71
CA SER A 90 -11.15 14.61 17.47
C SER A 90 -9.79 15.28 17.25
N PRO A 91 -8.67 14.63 17.65
CA PRO A 91 -7.34 15.07 17.27
C PRO A 91 -7.24 15.31 15.77
N LEU A 92 -6.87 16.53 15.36
CA LEU A 92 -6.72 16.92 13.96
C LEU A 92 -5.23 17.18 13.66
N LEU A 93 -4.66 16.38 12.76
CA LEU A 93 -3.24 16.45 12.39
C LEU A 93 -3.11 16.97 10.94
N ILE A 94 -2.29 17.99 10.74
CA ILE A 94 -2.10 18.65 9.44
C ILE A 94 -0.68 18.41 8.94
N THR A 95 -0.53 17.86 7.74
CA THR A 95 0.78 17.53 7.16
C THR A 95 0.99 18.28 5.83
N PRO A 96 1.77 19.37 5.82
CA PRO A 96 2.12 20.05 4.58
C PRO A 96 2.94 19.15 3.64
N GLY A 97 2.71 19.25 2.33
CA GLY A 97 3.38 18.39 1.35
C GLY A 97 4.84 18.76 1.05
N SER A 98 5.24 20.00 1.36
CA SER A 98 6.60 20.50 1.15
C SER A 98 6.89 21.70 2.06
N GLU A 99 8.18 22.04 2.17
CA GLU A 99 8.59 23.25 2.91
C GLU A 99 8.11 24.54 2.24
N GLN A 100 8.13 24.60 0.90
CA GLN A 100 7.57 25.75 0.16
C GLN A 100 6.09 25.94 0.48
N VAL A 101 5.30 24.87 0.46
CA VAL A 101 3.88 24.96 0.82
C VAL A 101 3.75 25.39 2.27
N ARG A 102 4.40 24.71 3.21
CA ARG A 102 4.36 25.02 4.66
C ARG A 102 4.64 26.50 4.92
N ALA A 103 5.75 27.03 4.41
CA ALA A 103 6.14 28.42 4.59
C ALA A 103 5.10 29.39 3.99
N THR A 104 4.54 29.06 2.82
CA THR A 104 3.52 29.88 2.16
C THR A 104 2.21 29.92 2.97
N ILE A 105 1.71 28.77 3.40
CA ILE A 105 0.44 28.68 4.14
C ILE A 105 0.56 29.22 5.57
N GLU A 106 1.76 29.19 6.16
CA GLU A 106 2.08 29.86 7.43
C GLU A 106 2.05 31.38 7.26
N ARG A 107 2.79 31.90 6.26
CA ARG A 107 2.85 33.33 5.94
C ARG A 107 1.46 33.93 5.68
N ASP A 108 0.59 33.16 5.02
CA ASP A 108 -0.76 33.60 4.65
C ASP A 108 -1.82 33.31 5.72
N GLY A 109 -1.41 32.77 6.89
CA GLY A 109 -2.27 32.62 8.07
C GLY A 109 -3.17 31.37 8.06
N LEU A 110 -3.08 30.52 7.04
CA LEU A 110 -3.93 29.34 6.91
C LEU A 110 -3.65 28.28 8.00
N LEU A 111 -2.39 28.16 8.44
CA LEU A 111 -2.06 27.30 9.58
C LEU A 111 -2.64 27.83 10.88
N ALA A 112 -2.59 29.15 11.09
CA ALA A 112 -3.14 29.78 12.28
C ALA A 112 -4.67 29.56 12.38
N ASP A 113 -5.38 29.55 11.26
CA ASP A 113 -6.81 29.24 11.21
C ASP A 113 -7.10 27.79 11.67
N LEU A 114 -6.28 26.83 11.25
CA LEU A 114 -6.41 25.43 11.64
C LEU A 114 -6.02 25.22 13.11
N GLU A 115 -4.95 25.86 13.58
CA GLU A 115 -4.51 25.82 14.98
C GLU A 115 -5.56 26.45 15.91
N ALA A 116 -6.30 27.47 15.45
CA ALA A 116 -7.35 28.13 16.23
C ALA A 116 -8.48 27.17 16.65
N ILE A 117 -8.77 26.15 15.84
CA ILE A 117 -9.74 25.09 16.18
C ILE A 117 -9.12 23.90 16.92
N GLY A 118 -7.80 23.90 17.14
CA GLY A 118 -7.08 22.87 17.90
C GLY A 118 -6.30 21.86 17.05
N ALA A 119 -6.00 22.17 15.78
CA ALA A 119 -5.17 21.31 14.95
C ALA A 119 -3.70 21.31 15.38
N THR A 120 -3.00 20.20 15.14
CA THR A 120 -1.54 20.07 15.30
C THR A 120 -0.88 19.96 13.94
N VAL A 121 0.11 20.82 13.66
CA VAL A 121 0.90 20.74 12.43
C VAL A 121 2.05 19.73 12.61
N LEU A 122 2.13 18.76 11.70
CA LEU A 122 3.21 17.76 11.63
C LEU A 122 4.34 18.23 10.70
N ALA A 123 5.47 17.52 10.75
CA ALA A 123 6.56 17.72 9.82
C ALA A 123 6.13 17.47 8.35
N ASN A 124 6.81 18.12 7.41
CA ASN A 124 6.58 18.00 5.97
C ASN A 124 7.08 16.64 5.44
N ALA A 125 6.37 15.56 5.78
CA ALA A 125 6.77 14.19 5.50
C ALA A 125 5.54 13.31 5.28
N CYS A 126 5.73 12.07 4.81
CA CYS A 126 4.60 11.13 4.65
C CYS A 126 3.88 10.83 5.98
N GLY A 127 4.64 10.68 7.07
CA GLY A 127 4.11 10.47 8.43
C GLY A 127 3.04 9.37 8.52
N PRO A 128 1.86 9.66 9.10
CA PRO A 128 0.76 8.71 9.25
C PRO A 128 0.26 8.06 7.95
N CYS A 129 0.49 8.64 6.77
CA CYS A 129 0.05 8.05 5.49
C CYS A 129 0.74 6.71 5.18
N ILE A 130 1.94 6.48 5.71
CA ILE A 130 2.74 5.27 5.49
C ILE A 130 2.98 4.44 6.76
N GLY A 131 2.24 4.72 7.83
CA GLY A 131 2.43 4.04 9.12
C GLY A 131 3.58 4.61 9.97
N GLN A 132 4.13 5.77 9.63
CA GLN A 132 5.14 6.47 10.44
C GLN A 132 4.43 7.39 11.42
N TRP A 133 3.71 6.77 12.35
CA TRP A 133 2.95 7.45 13.38
C TRP A 133 2.94 6.59 14.64
N GLN A 134 3.41 7.18 15.74
CA GLN A 134 3.28 6.58 17.05
C GLN A 134 1.93 6.98 17.65
N ARG A 135 1.05 5.99 17.81
CA ARG A 135 -0.26 6.13 18.46
C ARG A 135 -0.21 5.47 19.83
N ASP A 136 -0.26 6.30 20.85
CA ASP A 136 -0.35 5.87 22.25
C ASP A 136 -1.76 6.11 22.84
N ASP A 137 -2.70 6.59 22.01
CA ASP A 137 -4.07 6.96 22.38
C ASP A 137 -5.08 5.81 22.32
N ILE A 138 -4.68 4.66 21.77
CA ILE A 138 -5.51 3.44 21.62
C ILE A 138 -4.74 2.20 22.04
N ALA A 139 -5.45 1.16 22.51
CA ALA A 139 -4.83 -0.13 22.80
C ALA A 139 -4.53 -0.91 21.51
N PRO A 140 -3.49 -1.78 21.50
CA PRO A 140 -3.24 -2.66 20.35
C PRO A 140 -4.45 -3.55 20.04
N GLY A 141 -4.91 -3.53 18.79
CA GLY A 141 -6.07 -4.30 18.34
C GLY A 141 -7.42 -3.63 18.62
N GLU A 142 -7.46 -2.48 19.29
CA GLU A 142 -8.69 -1.75 19.57
C GLU A 142 -9.39 -1.33 18.27
N ALA A 143 -10.71 -1.53 18.20
CA ALA A 143 -11.51 -1.08 17.07
C ALA A 143 -11.78 0.43 17.17
N ASN A 144 -11.32 1.21 16.20
CA ASN A 144 -11.50 2.66 16.17
C ASN A 144 -11.68 3.16 14.73
N SER A 145 -12.25 4.35 14.56
CA SER A 145 -12.39 4.99 13.26
C SER A 145 -11.48 6.20 13.13
N ILE A 146 -10.79 6.33 11.99
CA ILE A 146 -10.04 7.52 11.61
C ILE A 146 -10.53 8.05 10.26
N VAL A 147 -10.43 9.36 10.05
CA VAL A 147 -10.70 10.01 8.77
C VAL A 147 -9.43 10.68 8.25
N SER A 148 -9.15 10.58 6.97
CA SER A 148 -7.95 11.16 6.39
C SER A 148 -8.16 11.71 4.98
N SER A 149 -7.31 12.64 4.56
CA SER A 149 -7.26 13.12 3.17
C SER A 149 -6.10 12.48 2.40
N PHE A 150 -5.86 11.20 2.67
CA PHE A 150 -4.83 10.42 2.01
C PHE A 150 -5.41 9.68 0.79
N ASN A 151 -4.79 8.60 0.35
CA ASN A 151 -5.23 7.84 -0.82
C ASN A 151 -5.30 6.32 -0.58
N ARG A 152 -4.96 5.85 0.63
CA ARG A 152 -4.94 4.43 0.99
C ARG A 152 -5.37 4.22 2.42
N ASN A 153 -6.27 3.26 2.59
CA ASN A 153 -6.90 2.88 3.86
C ASN A 153 -6.88 1.36 4.07
N PHE A 154 -5.89 0.65 3.52
CA PHE A 154 -5.73 -0.78 3.77
C PHE A 154 -5.56 -1.06 5.28
N PRO A 155 -5.99 -2.24 5.78
CA PRO A 155 -5.77 -2.62 7.17
C PRO A 155 -4.32 -2.41 7.62
N LYS A 156 -4.13 -1.96 8.87
CA LYS A 156 -2.81 -1.67 9.50
C LYS A 156 -1.97 -0.58 8.81
N ARG A 157 -2.47 0.10 7.77
CA ARG A 157 -1.66 1.03 6.97
C ARG A 157 -1.20 2.27 7.75
N ASN A 158 -2.09 2.90 8.50
CA ASN A 158 -1.84 4.22 9.08
C ASN A 158 -1.10 4.19 10.42
N ASP A 159 -1.33 3.15 11.22
CA ASP A 159 -0.83 3.04 12.60
C ASP A 159 -0.38 1.61 12.98
N GLY A 160 -0.44 0.65 12.05
CA GLY A 160 -0.11 -0.75 12.32
C GLY A 160 -1.21 -1.55 13.05
N ASN A 161 -2.32 -0.92 13.44
CA ASN A 161 -3.40 -1.57 14.18
C ASN A 161 -4.40 -2.25 13.22
N PRO A 162 -4.68 -3.57 13.37
CA PRO A 162 -5.72 -4.23 12.58
C PRO A 162 -7.14 -3.73 12.85
N GLY A 163 -7.40 -3.20 14.05
CA GLY A 163 -8.73 -2.70 14.45
C GLY A 163 -9.06 -1.31 13.90
N THR A 164 -8.11 -0.61 13.29
CA THR A 164 -8.34 0.74 12.75
C THR A 164 -9.13 0.69 11.43
N LEU A 165 -10.31 1.31 11.43
CA LEU A 165 -11.15 1.56 10.26
C LEU A 165 -10.80 2.95 9.69
N SER A 166 -10.21 2.99 8.50
CA SER A 166 -9.68 4.22 7.92
C SER A 166 -10.53 4.72 6.75
N PHE A 167 -11.04 5.94 6.88
CA PHE A 167 -11.90 6.56 5.89
C PHE A 167 -11.16 7.68 5.17
N ILE A 168 -11.40 7.83 3.86
CA ILE A 168 -10.73 8.82 3.01
C ILE A 168 -11.75 9.82 2.48
N GLY A 169 -11.46 11.11 2.62
CA GLY A 169 -12.27 12.21 2.08
C GLY A 169 -11.41 13.42 1.71
N SER A 170 -12.01 14.50 1.22
CA SER A 170 -11.27 15.74 0.95
C SER A 170 -10.80 16.43 2.26
N PRO A 171 -9.77 17.29 2.23
CA PRO A 171 -9.28 18.03 3.40
C PRO A 171 -10.37 18.73 4.21
N GLU A 172 -11.24 19.48 3.54
CA GLU A 172 -12.37 20.18 4.14
C GLU A 172 -13.39 19.22 4.75
N THR A 173 -13.64 18.06 4.12
CA THR A 173 -14.48 17.00 4.66
C THR A 173 -13.87 16.45 5.95
N VAL A 174 -12.56 16.21 5.97
CA VAL A 174 -11.86 15.69 7.15
C VAL A 174 -11.90 16.69 8.31
N VAL A 175 -11.71 17.99 8.05
CA VAL A 175 -11.86 19.04 9.08
C VAL A 175 -13.29 19.11 9.59
N ALA A 176 -14.29 19.07 8.71
CA ALA A 176 -15.70 19.05 9.11
C ALA A 176 -16.02 17.83 9.99
N MET A 177 -15.57 16.64 9.59
CA MET A 177 -15.72 15.42 10.38
C MET A 177 -15.01 15.51 11.73
N ALA A 178 -13.80 16.11 11.81
CA ALA A 178 -13.10 16.34 13.08
C ALA A 178 -13.84 17.29 14.03
N LEU A 179 -14.54 18.29 13.49
CA LEU A 179 -15.42 19.19 14.26
C LEU A 179 -16.67 18.45 14.78
N THR A 180 -17.24 17.54 13.99
CA THR A 180 -18.36 16.70 14.46
C THR A 180 -17.93 15.65 15.49
N GLY A 181 -16.70 15.14 15.35
CA GLY A 181 -16.15 14.02 16.11
C GLY A 181 -16.73 12.65 15.75
N ARG A 182 -17.67 12.56 14.79
CA ARG A 182 -18.49 11.36 14.58
C ARG A 182 -18.72 11.03 13.10
N LEU A 183 -18.78 9.74 12.79
CA LEU A 183 -19.09 9.23 11.44
C LEU A 183 -20.58 9.34 11.08
N ASP A 184 -21.47 9.43 12.07
CA ASP A 184 -22.92 9.40 11.86
C ASP A 184 -23.58 10.78 11.88
N VAL A 185 -22.84 11.83 11.53
CA VAL A 185 -23.33 13.20 11.36
C VAL A 185 -23.12 13.64 9.92
N ASP A 186 -24.20 14.01 9.23
CA ASP A 186 -24.12 14.60 7.90
C ASP A 186 -23.87 16.11 8.02
N PHE A 187 -22.60 16.51 8.12
CA PHE A 187 -22.20 17.91 8.25
C PHE A 187 -22.62 18.80 7.07
N THR A 188 -23.08 18.22 5.96
CA THR A 188 -23.58 18.97 4.80
C THR A 188 -25.03 19.42 4.96
N ARG A 189 -25.76 18.85 5.92
CA ARG A 189 -27.20 19.10 6.15
C ARG A 189 -27.54 19.41 7.59
N GLU A 190 -26.72 18.97 8.53
CA GLU A 190 -26.95 19.07 9.96
C GLU A 190 -25.96 20.07 10.59
N PRO A 191 -26.40 20.89 11.55
CA PRO A 191 -25.51 21.81 12.25
C PRO A 191 -24.55 21.05 13.17
N ILE A 192 -23.31 21.53 13.22
CA ILE A 192 -22.32 21.09 14.20
C ILE A 192 -22.61 21.79 15.52
N VAL A 193 -22.86 20.99 16.56
CA VAL A 193 -23.14 21.48 17.92
C VAL A 193 -21.86 21.57 18.73
N GLY A 194 -21.50 22.78 19.16
CA GLY A 194 -20.37 23.05 20.05
C GLY A 194 -20.75 23.13 21.53
N ASP A 195 -19.73 23.46 22.34
CA ASP A 195 -19.92 23.69 23.77
C ASP A 195 -20.89 24.84 24.02
N GLY A 196 -21.76 24.68 25.03
CA GLY A 196 -22.79 25.67 25.34
C GLY A 196 -23.96 25.71 24.36
N GLY A 197 -24.06 24.74 23.43
CA GLY A 197 -25.19 24.59 22.51
C GLY A 197 -25.14 25.49 21.28
N VAL A 198 -23.97 26.03 20.93
CA VAL A 198 -23.80 26.81 19.69
C VAL A 198 -23.91 25.87 18.49
N GLU A 199 -24.80 26.21 17.55
CA GLU A 199 -25.00 25.46 16.32
C GLU A 199 -24.38 26.19 15.13
N VAL A 200 -23.60 25.47 14.33
CA VAL A 200 -22.99 25.99 13.11
C VAL A 200 -23.26 25.05 11.95
N LEU A 201 -24.04 25.51 10.98
CA LEU A 201 -24.11 24.86 9.68
C LEU A 201 -22.97 25.38 8.81
N LEU A 202 -22.14 24.47 8.28
CA LEU A 202 -20.99 24.85 7.47
C LEU A 202 -21.44 25.31 6.07
N GLU A 203 -20.85 26.40 5.61
CA GLU A 203 -20.96 26.84 4.22
C GLU A 203 -19.91 26.14 3.35
N ALA A 204 -20.20 25.98 2.06
CA ALA A 204 -19.27 25.39 1.11
C ALA A 204 -17.92 26.14 1.14
N PRO A 205 -16.78 25.43 1.25
CA PRO A 205 -15.50 26.07 1.39
C PRO A 205 -15.02 26.71 0.08
N SER A 206 -14.27 27.79 0.19
CA SER A 206 -13.68 28.53 -0.93
C SER A 206 -12.26 28.92 -0.55
N ALA A 207 -11.35 28.84 -1.50
CA ALA A 207 -9.96 29.24 -1.36
C ALA A 207 -9.40 29.70 -2.70
N ASP A 208 -8.32 30.48 -2.65
CA ASP A 208 -7.55 30.77 -3.84
C ASP A 208 -6.79 29.49 -4.26
N GLU A 209 -6.80 29.18 -5.56
CA GLU A 209 -6.05 28.04 -6.11
C GLU A 209 -4.54 28.19 -5.87
N LEU A 210 -4.04 29.43 -5.98
CA LEU A 210 -2.63 29.78 -5.85
C LEU A 210 -2.47 31.04 -4.98
N PRO A 211 -1.35 31.17 -4.24
CA PRO A 211 -1.09 32.36 -3.43
C PRO A 211 -0.90 33.59 -4.32
N SER A 212 -1.73 34.62 -4.13
CA SER A 212 -1.65 35.89 -4.89
C SER A 212 -0.30 36.61 -4.78
N ARG A 213 0.43 36.37 -3.69
CA ARG A 213 1.78 36.90 -3.42
C ARG A 213 2.91 35.99 -3.92
N GLY A 214 2.57 34.89 -4.58
CA GLY A 214 3.52 33.83 -4.94
C GLY A 214 3.90 32.94 -3.75
N PHE A 215 4.63 31.87 -4.06
CA PHE A 215 5.11 30.91 -3.08
C PHE A 215 6.32 31.42 -2.31
N ASP A 216 6.32 31.20 -1.00
CA ASP A 216 7.50 31.35 -0.15
C ASP A 216 8.37 30.10 -0.29
N PRO A 217 9.64 30.20 -0.72
CA PRO A 217 10.49 29.03 -0.94
C PRO A 217 10.83 28.28 0.36
N GLY A 218 10.71 28.92 1.52
CA GLY A 218 11.16 28.37 2.80
C GLY A 218 12.63 27.95 2.78
N GLU A 219 12.99 26.99 3.66
CA GLU A 219 14.34 26.42 3.72
C GLU A 219 14.45 25.17 2.82
N SER A 220 14.98 25.33 1.60
CA SER A 220 15.00 24.29 0.56
C SER A 220 15.62 22.94 0.97
N GLY A 221 16.45 22.87 2.02
CA GLY A 221 17.13 21.65 2.50
C GLY A 221 18.00 20.93 1.46
N PHE A 222 18.11 21.48 0.25
CA PHE A 222 18.67 20.83 -0.92
C PHE A 222 20.19 20.95 -0.93
N ILE A 223 20.87 19.83 -1.10
CA ILE A 223 22.33 19.75 -1.15
C ILE A 223 22.73 19.40 -2.58
N MET A 224 23.47 20.30 -3.23
CA MET A 224 24.02 20.06 -4.56
C MET A 224 25.02 18.89 -4.54
N PRO A 225 25.03 18.02 -5.56
CA PRO A 225 26.07 17.00 -5.68
C PRO A 225 27.44 17.67 -5.84
N ALA A 226 28.49 16.97 -5.39
CA ALA A 226 29.86 17.42 -5.61
C ALA A 226 30.12 17.58 -7.12
N ALA A 227 30.73 18.70 -7.52
CA ALA A 227 31.09 18.96 -8.91
C ALA A 227 32.08 17.92 -9.46
N ASP A 228 32.94 17.37 -8.59
CA ASP A 228 33.81 16.24 -8.87
C ASP A 228 33.56 15.12 -7.84
N GLY A 229 32.92 14.04 -8.28
CA GLY A 229 32.61 12.88 -7.46
C GLY A 229 33.76 11.88 -7.30
N SER A 230 34.90 12.07 -7.97
CA SER A 230 35.99 11.07 -8.00
C SER A 230 36.63 10.79 -6.64
N LYS A 231 36.48 11.71 -5.68
CA LYS A 231 36.99 11.59 -4.31
C LYS A 231 35.92 11.19 -3.29
N VAL A 232 34.66 11.05 -3.72
CA VAL A 232 33.55 10.66 -2.86
C VAL A 232 33.59 9.15 -2.67
N SER A 233 33.74 8.69 -1.43
CA SER A 233 33.60 7.29 -1.07
C SER A 233 32.24 7.02 -0.44
N VAL A 234 31.55 6.00 -0.94
CA VAL A 234 30.31 5.49 -0.33
C VAL A 234 30.67 4.19 0.37
N VAL A 235 30.64 4.21 1.71
CA VAL A 235 31.05 3.08 2.55
C VAL A 235 29.84 2.58 3.32
N ILE A 236 29.57 1.28 3.21
CA ILE A 236 28.63 0.58 4.09
C ILE A 236 29.43 0.02 5.25
N THR A 237 29.15 0.51 6.47
CA THR A 237 29.83 0.04 7.67
C THR A 237 29.56 -1.45 7.89
N PRO A 238 30.60 -2.30 8.05
CA PRO A 238 30.41 -3.71 8.39
C PRO A 238 29.57 -3.87 9.66
N GLY A 239 28.58 -4.76 9.63
CA GLY A 239 27.67 -4.98 10.75
C GLY A 239 26.65 -3.86 10.97
N SER A 240 26.46 -2.95 10.01
CA SER A 240 25.33 -2.01 10.04
C SER A 240 24.01 -2.77 10.09
N ASP A 241 23.13 -2.37 11.00
CA ASP A 241 21.76 -2.89 11.09
C ASP A 241 20.80 -2.18 10.12
N ARG A 242 21.26 -1.15 9.39
CA ARG A 242 20.46 -0.32 8.46
C ARG A 242 20.77 -0.57 6.99
N LEU A 243 22.04 -0.82 6.66
CA LEU A 243 22.53 -0.95 5.29
C LEU A 243 23.30 -2.26 5.14
N GLU A 244 22.98 -3.02 4.10
CA GLU A 244 23.61 -4.28 3.73
C GLU A 244 23.97 -4.25 2.25
N ALA A 245 25.18 -4.69 1.91
CA ALA A 245 25.54 -4.88 0.52
C ALA A 245 24.75 -6.06 -0.05
N LEU A 246 24.09 -5.85 -1.19
CA LEU A 246 23.37 -6.94 -1.86
C LEU A 246 24.35 -7.99 -2.39
N VAL A 247 24.04 -9.25 -2.10
CA VAL A 247 24.72 -10.41 -2.69
C VAL A 247 23.96 -10.81 -3.97
N PRO A 248 24.64 -10.99 -5.12
CA PRO A 248 24.00 -11.46 -6.34
C PRO A 248 23.21 -12.75 -6.11
N PHE A 249 21.97 -12.79 -6.61
CA PHE A 249 21.16 -14.01 -6.54
C PHE A 249 21.74 -15.10 -7.45
N SER A 250 21.56 -16.36 -7.09
CA SER A 250 22.00 -17.48 -7.94
C SER A 250 21.30 -17.47 -9.30
N ALA A 251 22.07 -17.75 -10.36
CA ALA A 251 21.53 -17.99 -11.69
C ALA A 251 20.59 -19.21 -11.69
N TRP A 252 19.76 -19.31 -12.73
CA TRP A 252 19.01 -20.53 -12.98
C TRP A 252 19.97 -21.67 -13.35
N ASP A 253 19.69 -22.87 -12.85
CA ASP A 253 20.51 -24.07 -13.03
C ASP A 253 20.27 -24.79 -14.36
N GLY A 254 19.24 -24.39 -15.12
CA GLY A 254 18.88 -24.99 -16.40
C GLY A 254 17.80 -26.07 -16.30
N GLU A 255 17.35 -26.40 -15.10
CA GLU A 255 16.39 -27.47 -14.85
C GLU A 255 14.99 -26.93 -14.56
N ASP A 256 13.99 -27.79 -14.70
CA ASP A 256 12.64 -27.51 -14.21
C ASP A 256 12.63 -27.34 -12.68
N PHE A 257 11.66 -26.59 -12.16
CA PHE A 257 11.49 -26.51 -10.71
C PHE A 257 10.68 -27.69 -10.24
N SER A 258 11.33 -28.66 -9.59
CA SER A 258 10.65 -29.81 -8.98
C SER A 258 10.62 -29.74 -7.47
N GLY A 259 9.57 -30.28 -6.87
CA GLY A 259 9.46 -30.45 -5.43
C GLY A 259 9.21 -29.16 -4.64
N LEU A 260 8.67 -28.12 -5.27
CA LEU A 260 8.39 -26.85 -4.58
C LEU A 260 7.33 -27.06 -3.51
N ARG A 261 7.56 -26.54 -2.31
CA ARG A 261 6.53 -26.49 -1.26
C ARG A 261 5.61 -25.30 -1.46
N VAL A 262 4.33 -25.48 -1.19
CA VAL A 262 3.39 -24.36 -1.09
C VAL A 262 3.66 -23.62 0.22
N LEU A 263 4.24 -22.42 0.15
CA LEU A 263 4.52 -21.62 1.36
C LEU A 263 3.22 -21.07 1.96
N MET A 264 2.35 -20.54 1.10
CA MET A 264 1.05 -19.98 1.45
C MET A 264 0.12 -19.99 0.24
N LYS A 265 -1.18 -19.89 0.50
CA LYS A 265 -2.22 -19.61 -0.50
C LYS A 265 -3.02 -18.40 -0.04
N ALA A 266 -2.74 -17.23 -0.60
CA ALA A 266 -3.37 -15.99 -0.17
C ALA A 266 -4.85 -15.95 -0.56
N THR A 267 -5.74 -15.70 0.41
CA THR A 267 -7.18 -15.55 0.17
C THR A 267 -7.57 -14.08 0.04
N GLY A 268 -8.31 -13.75 -1.02
CA GLY A 268 -8.71 -12.38 -1.30
C GLY A 268 -7.54 -11.45 -1.55
N LYS A 269 -7.67 -10.19 -1.11
CA LYS A 269 -6.73 -9.12 -1.45
C LYS A 269 -5.37 -9.28 -0.76
N CYS A 270 -4.31 -9.47 -1.54
CA CYS A 270 -2.92 -9.50 -1.05
C CYS A 270 -2.09 -8.36 -1.66
N THR A 271 -2.21 -7.16 -1.08
CA THR A 271 -1.40 -5.97 -1.45
C THR A 271 0.07 -6.12 -1.07
N THR A 272 0.94 -5.29 -1.65
CA THR A 272 2.35 -5.17 -1.22
C THR A 272 2.56 -4.82 0.26
N ASP A 273 1.59 -4.20 0.93
CA ASP A 273 1.65 -3.97 2.39
C ASP A 273 1.36 -5.26 3.19
N HIS A 274 0.70 -6.27 2.60
CA HIS A 274 0.58 -7.61 3.19
C HIS A 274 1.85 -8.45 2.97
N ILE A 275 2.52 -8.26 1.83
CA ILE A 275 3.75 -8.97 1.44
C ILE A 275 4.96 -8.44 2.21
N SER A 276 5.17 -7.13 2.23
CA SER A 276 6.30 -6.46 2.90
C SER A 276 5.79 -5.16 3.51
N PRO A 277 5.26 -5.19 4.75
CA PRO A 277 4.67 -4.01 5.39
C PRO A 277 5.65 -2.84 5.57
N ALA A 278 5.10 -1.61 5.63
CA ALA A 278 5.86 -0.38 5.90
C ALA A 278 5.99 -0.10 7.41
N GLY A 279 5.70 1.14 7.84
CA GLY A 279 5.79 1.53 9.25
C GLY A 279 7.18 1.27 9.83
N GLN A 280 7.24 0.54 10.95
CA GLN A 280 8.48 0.21 11.65
C GLN A 280 9.55 -0.47 10.78
N TRP A 281 9.16 -1.16 9.71
CA TRP A 281 10.08 -1.88 8.81
C TRP A 281 10.87 -0.96 7.89
N LEU A 282 10.45 0.31 7.74
CA LEU A 282 11.15 1.27 6.89
C LEU A 282 12.59 1.51 7.33
N LYS A 283 12.92 1.29 8.60
CA LYS A 283 14.29 1.35 9.09
C LYS A 283 15.21 0.33 8.39
N TYR A 284 14.69 -0.82 7.95
CA TYR A 284 15.49 -1.88 7.32
C TYR A 284 15.45 -1.87 5.78
N ARG A 285 14.95 -0.79 5.14
CA ARG A 285 14.84 -0.73 3.66
C ARG A 285 16.15 -0.89 2.91
N GLY A 286 17.28 -0.57 3.53
CA GLY A 286 18.60 -0.79 2.95
C GLY A 286 19.28 -2.09 3.39
N HIS A 287 18.58 -2.96 4.15
CA HIS A 287 19.12 -4.20 4.70
C HIS A 287 18.17 -5.37 4.41
N LEU A 288 18.43 -6.08 3.31
CA LEU A 288 17.54 -7.11 2.77
C LEU A 288 17.29 -8.26 3.76
N THR A 289 18.33 -8.69 4.47
CA THR A 289 18.22 -9.75 5.49
C THR A 289 17.25 -9.35 6.62
N ASN A 290 17.34 -8.11 7.12
CA ASN A 290 16.50 -7.65 8.22
C ASN A 290 15.06 -7.38 7.78
N ILE A 291 14.85 -6.75 6.62
CA ILE A 291 13.49 -6.46 6.15
C ILE A 291 12.73 -7.73 5.77
N SER A 292 13.41 -8.77 5.26
CA SER A 292 12.79 -10.06 4.94
C SER A 292 12.14 -10.78 6.13
N GLN A 293 12.36 -10.33 7.37
CA GLN A 293 11.64 -10.80 8.55
C GLN A 293 10.17 -10.35 8.58
N ASN A 294 9.73 -9.51 7.63
CA ASN A 294 8.34 -9.08 7.48
C ASN A 294 7.60 -9.78 6.33
N LEU A 295 8.26 -10.73 5.65
CA LEU A 295 7.72 -11.42 4.49
C LEU A 295 6.36 -12.07 4.80
N TYR A 296 5.32 -11.62 4.11
CA TYR A 296 3.93 -12.07 4.19
C TYR A 296 3.26 -11.98 5.57
N ILE A 297 3.78 -11.21 6.52
CA ILE A 297 3.16 -11.14 7.88
C ILE A 297 1.75 -10.53 7.88
N GLY A 298 1.33 -9.88 6.79
CA GLY A 298 -0.03 -9.39 6.63
C GLY A 298 -0.91 -10.28 5.76
N ALA A 299 -0.38 -11.30 5.10
CA ALA A 299 -1.14 -12.11 4.16
C ALA A 299 -2.14 -13.02 4.87
N ASN A 300 -3.38 -13.06 4.40
CA ASN A 300 -4.38 -14.03 4.86
C ASN A 300 -4.13 -15.35 4.13
N ASN A 301 -3.88 -16.43 4.86
CA ASN A 301 -3.55 -17.72 4.27
C ASN A 301 -4.75 -18.66 4.31
N ALA A 302 -5.15 -19.24 3.17
CA ALA A 302 -6.28 -20.17 3.05
C ALA A 302 -6.18 -21.37 4.00
N PHE A 303 -4.95 -21.74 4.36
CA PHE A 303 -4.65 -22.89 5.19
C PHE A 303 -4.59 -22.56 6.69
N SER A 304 -4.55 -21.28 7.05
CA SER A 304 -4.53 -20.81 8.44
C SER A 304 -5.41 -19.57 8.55
N LEU A 305 -6.64 -19.78 9.01
CA LEU A 305 -7.68 -18.75 9.01
C LEU A 305 -7.75 -17.95 10.30
N ASP A 306 -7.06 -18.37 11.37
CA ASP A 306 -7.20 -17.76 12.69
C ASP A 306 -6.41 -16.44 12.79
N GLU A 307 -5.24 -16.34 12.14
CA GLU A 307 -4.40 -15.14 12.15
C GLU A 307 -3.67 -14.92 10.81
N SER A 308 -3.63 -13.67 10.33
CA SER A 308 -2.83 -13.31 9.16
C SER A 308 -1.33 -13.54 9.41
N GLY A 309 -0.58 -13.88 8.36
CA GLY A 309 0.86 -14.02 8.42
C GLY A 309 1.36 -15.37 8.94
N GLN A 310 0.46 -16.34 9.13
CA GLN A 310 0.80 -17.69 9.55
C GLN A 310 0.80 -18.68 8.38
N GLY A 311 1.62 -19.72 8.50
CA GLY A 311 1.72 -20.85 7.56
C GLY A 311 1.95 -22.16 8.28
N ILE A 312 1.81 -23.27 7.56
CA ILE A 312 1.95 -24.62 8.10
C ILE A 312 3.26 -25.23 7.59
N ASP A 313 4.13 -25.64 8.50
CA ASP A 313 5.33 -26.40 8.15
C ASP A 313 4.95 -27.87 7.91
N VAL A 314 4.83 -28.27 6.64
CA VAL A 314 4.42 -29.63 6.27
C VAL A 314 5.36 -30.75 6.78
N ARG A 315 6.55 -30.41 7.27
CA ARG A 315 7.52 -31.38 7.79
C ARG A 315 7.17 -31.89 9.18
N ASP A 316 6.51 -31.06 10.00
CA ASP A 316 6.15 -31.38 11.38
C ASP A 316 4.70 -31.01 11.74
N GLY A 317 3.96 -30.35 10.84
CA GLY A 317 2.59 -29.90 11.02
C GLY A 317 2.44 -28.64 11.88
N SER A 318 3.54 -27.97 12.25
CA SER A 318 3.49 -26.79 13.11
C SER A 318 2.96 -25.55 12.36
N VAL A 319 2.14 -24.76 13.03
CA VAL A 319 1.73 -23.43 12.56
C VAL A 319 2.76 -22.42 13.05
N VAL A 320 3.37 -21.68 12.13
CA VAL A 320 4.41 -20.70 12.41
C VAL A 320 4.24 -19.45 11.56
N ALA A 321 4.91 -18.36 11.91
CA ALA A 321 4.93 -17.15 11.08
C ALA A 321 5.56 -17.45 9.70
N LEU A 322 4.98 -16.91 8.63
CA LEU A 322 5.47 -17.07 7.26
C LEU A 322 6.95 -16.68 7.04
N PRO A 323 7.52 -15.61 7.63
CA PRO A 323 8.94 -15.32 7.47
C PRO A 323 9.83 -16.39 8.11
N ASP A 324 9.41 -16.94 9.26
CA ASP A 324 10.13 -18.04 9.92
C ASP A 324 10.04 -19.33 9.11
N LEU A 325 8.87 -19.62 8.53
CA LEU A 325 8.68 -20.78 7.64
C LEU A 325 9.56 -20.68 6.40
N ALA A 326 9.55 -19.54 5.72
CA ALA A 326 10.35 -19.31 4.53
C ALA A 326 11.86 -19.41 4.85
N LYS A 327 12.28 -18.88 6.01
CA LYS A 327 13.65 -19.04 6.51
C LYS A 327 14.00 -20.50 6.79
N LYS A 328 13.14 -21.24 7.50
CA LYS A 328 13.32 -22.67 7.78
C LYS A 328 13.46 -23.49 6.49
N TYR A 329 12.69 -23.18 5.45
CA TYR A 329 12.78 -23.82 4.14
C TYR A 329 14.08 -23.47 3.44
N LYS A 330 14.45 -22.18 3.39
CA LYS A 330 15.73 -21.72 2.83
C LYS A 330 16.92 -22.42 3.49
N ASP A 331 16.98 -22.45 4.81
CA ASP A 331 18.08 -23.05 5.59
C ASP A 331 18.16 -24.58 5.38
N ALA A 332 17.03 -25.23 5.06
CA ALA A 332 16.96 -26.64 4.71
C ALA A 332 17.15 -26.94 3.21
N GLY A 333 17.39 -25.92 2.37
CA GLY A 333 17.51 -26.08 0.92
C GLY A 333 16.19 -26.39 0.21
N ILE A 334 15.05 -26.14 0.85
CA ILE A 334 13.71 -26.38 0.31
C ILE A 334 13.25 -25.13 -0.43
N ALA A 335 13.00 -25.27 -1.73
CA ALA A 335 12.41 -24.23 -2.56
C ALA A 335 10.88 -24.22 -2.42
N TRP A 336 10.26 -23.06 -2.66
CA TRP A 336 8.82 -22.91 -2.49
C TRP A 336 8.16 -22.03 -3.55
N ILE A 337 6.85 -22.18 -3.64
CA ILE A 337 5.92 -21.38 -4.45
C ILE A 337 4.87 -20.74 -3.54
N ALA A 338 4.49 -19.49 -3.83
CA ALA A 338 3.34 -18.84 -3.20
C ALA A 338 2.17 -18.81 -4.17
N ILE A 339 0.96 -19.07 -3.66
CA ILE A 339 -0.28 -19.00 -4.43
C ILE A 339 -1.05 -17.75 -4.05
N GLY A 340 -1.65 -17.07 -5.02
CA GLY A 340 -2.42 -15.86 -4.79
C GLY A 340 -3.71 -15.78 -5.58
N ASP A 341 -4.58 -14.89 -5.14
CA ASP A 341 -5.87 -14.64 -5.76
C ASP A 341 -5.74 -13.58 -6.89
N GLU A 342 -6.74 -12.70 -7.04
CA GLU A 342 -6.73 -11.62 -8.01
C GLU A 342 -5.91 -10.39 -7.57
N ASN A 343 -5.34 -9.68 -8.56
CA ASN A 343 -4.59 -8.44 -8.40
C ASN A 343 -3.48 -8.51 -7.34
N PHE A 344 -2.79 -9.65 -7.27
CA PHE A 344 -1.75 -9.91 -6.27
C PHE A 344 -0.61 -8.90 -6.37
N GLY A 345 -0.21 -8.36 -5.20
CA GLY A 345 0.81 -7.31 -5.11
C GLY A 345 0.29 -5.92 -5.45
N GLU A 346 -1.01 -5.65 -5.30
CA GLU A 346 -1.58 -4.30 -5.45
C GLU A 346 -0.88 -3.28 -4.53
N GLY A 347 -0.85 -2.00 -4.95
CA GLY A 347 -0.53 -0.90 -4.06
C GLY A 347 0.86 -0.28 -4.28
N SER A 348 1.75 -0.38 -3.29
CA SER A 348 3.04 0.31 -3.30
C SER A 348 4.01 -0.31 -4.32
N SER A 349 4.83 0.51 -4.96
CA SER A 349 5.83 0.06 -5.96
C SER A 349 7.05 -0.66 -5.37
N ARG A 350 7.03 -0.98 -4.06
CA ARG A 350 8.18 -1.50 -3.32
C ARG A 350 8.73 -2.80 -3.92
N GLU A 351 9.98 -2.78 -4.36
CA GLU A 351 10.65 -3.96 -4.92
C GLU A 351 11.00 -5.01 -3.86
N HIS A 352 11.06 -4.63 -2.58
CA HIS A 352 11.24 -5.57 -1.46
C HIS A 352 10.20 -6.68 -1.45
N ALA A 353 8.96 -6.40 -1.87
CA ALA A 353 7.93 -7.42 -2.02
C ALA A 353 8.29 -8.51 -3.05
N ALA A 354 9.27 -8.29 -3.92
CA ALA A 354 9.85 -9.31 -4.81
C ALA A 354 11.24 -9.80 -4.34
N MET A 355 12.07 -8.91 -3.77
CA MET A 355 13.40 -9.29 -3.28
C MET A 355 13.34 -10.21 -2.07
N GLU A 356 12.41 -10.00 -1.14
CA GLU A 356 12.28 -10.81 0.08
C GLU A 356 11.85 -12.26 -0.23
N PRO A 357 10.78 -12.52 -1.04
CA PRO A 357 10.51 -13.87 -1.51
C PRO A 357 11.72 -14.55 -2.14
N ARG A 358 12.42 -13.83 -3.04
CA ARG A 358 13.60 -14.36 -3.73
C ARG A 358 14.75 -14.68 -2.78
N TYR A 359 14.99 -13.80 -1.80
CA TYR A 359 16.01 -13.96 -0.77
C TYR A 359 15.69 -15.12 0.18
N MET A 360 14.41 -15.34 0.46
CA MET A 360 13.90 -16.40 1.33
C MET A 360 13.67 -17.75 0.62
N GLY A 361 14.20 -17.94 -0.60
CA GLY A 361 14.20 -19.23 -1.30
C GLY A 361 12.98 -19.49 -2.19
N GLY A 362 12.12 -18.49 -2.38
CA GLY A 362 10.99 -18.57 -3.31
C GLY A 362 11.45 -18.63 -4.76
N ARG A 363 10.75 -19.42 -5.56
CA ARG A 363 11.05 -19.62 -7.00
C ARG A 363 9.98 -19.07 -7.92
N ALA A 364 8.73 -19.29 -7.56
CA ALA A 364 7.58 -18.86 -8.34
C ALA A 364 6.50 -18.24 -7.46
N ILE A 365 5.68 -17.40 -8.07
CA ILE A 365 4.40 -16.97 -7.50
C ILE A 365 3.34 -17.25 -8.56
N LEU A 366 2.30 -18.01 -8.20
CA LEU A 366 1.23 -18.41 -9.10
C LEU A 366 -0.10 -17.81 -8.63
N VAL A 367 -0.72 -16.98 -9.47
CA VAL A 367 -1.89 -16.19 -9.07
C VAL A 367 -2.99 -16.19 -10.13
N ARG A 368 -4.19 -15.69 -9.80
CA ARG A 368 -5.21 -15.44 -10.84
C ARG A 368 -4.85 -14.23 -11.70
N SER A 369 -4.37 -13.15 -11.07
CA SER A 369 -3.82 -11.99 -11.76
C SER A 369 -2.86 -11.19 -10.88
N PHE A 370 -1.94 -10.45 -11.50
CA PHE A 370 -0.97 -9.60 -10.80
C PHE A 370 -1.28 -8.11 -10.95
N ALA A 371 -0.87 -7.32 -9.96
CA ALA A 371 -0.68 -5.90 -10.17
C ALA A 371 0.61 -5.63 -10.97
N ARG A 372 0.52 -4.76 -11.98
CA ARG A 372 1.57 -4.47 -12.99
C ARG A 372 2.98 -4.29 -12.41
N ILE A 373 3.14 -3.44 -11.39
CA ILE A 373 4.47 -3.08 -10.85
C ILE A 373 5.08 -4.27 -10.10
N HIS A 374 4.28 -5.01 -9.34
CA HIS A 374 4.76 -6.14 -8.58
C HIS A 374 5.23 -7.26 -9.51
N GLU A 375 4.46 -7.56 -10.56
CA GLU A 375 4.86 -8.53 -11.59
C GLU A 375 6.20 -8.18 -12.23
N ALA A 376 6.40 -6.90 -12.61
CA ALA A 376 7.67 -6.43 -13.17
C ALA A 376 8.83 -6.56 -12.18
N ASN A 377 8.59 -6.29 -10.89
CA ASN A 377 9.61 -6.46 -9.86
C ASN A 377 9.99 -7.93 -9.68
N LEU A 378 9.04 -8.87 -9.71
CA LEU A 378 9.32 -10.31 -9.66
C LEU A 378 10.24 -10.76 -10.80
N LYS A 379 9.92 -10.34 -12.04
CA LYS A 379 10.77 -10.61 -13.22
C LYS A 379 12.18 -10.07 -13.04
N LYS A 380 12.32 -8.83 -12.53
CA LYS A 380 13.64 -8.21 -12.26
C LYS A 380 14.47 -8.98 -11.25
N GLN A 381 13.85 -9.58 -10.23
CA GLN A 381 14.53 -10.38 -9.22
C GLN A 381 14.73 -11.85 -9.65
N GLY A 382 14.45 -12.19 -10.91
CA GLY A 382 14.62 -13.54 -11.45
C GLY A 382 13.66 -14.57 -10.84
N MET A 383 12.53 -14.12 -10.30
CA MET A 383 11.43 -15.00 -9.93
C MET A 383 10.53 -15.27 -11.14
N LEU A 384 9.72 -16.33 -11.06
CA LEU A 384 8.76 -16.70 -12.09
C LEU A 384 7.33 -16.28 -11.67
N PRO A 385 6.83 -15.13 -12.14
CA PRO A 385 5.42 -14.77 -11.97
C PRO A 385 4.56 -15.53 -12.98
N LEU A 386 3.65 -16.36 -12.47
CA LEU A 386 2.76 -17.22 -13.24
C LEU A 386 1.30 -16.86 -12.97
N THR A 387 0.48 -17.02 -13.99
CA THR A 387 -0.98 -16.83 -13.90
C THR A 387 -1.71 -18.09 -14.34
N PHE A 388 -2.82 -18.43 -13.67
CA PHE A 388 -3.64 -19.55 -14.10
C PHE A 388 -4.25 -19.29 -15.48
N VAL A 389 -4.22 -20.28 -16.37
CA VAL A 389 -5.03 -20.25 -17.62
C VAL A 389 -6.51 -20.30 -17.26
N HIS A 390 -6.88 -21.17 -16.32
CA HIS A 390 -8.21 -21.26 -15.77
C HIS A 390 -8.19 -20.89 -14.29
N ALA A 391 -8.76 -19.75 -13.94
CA ALA A 391 -8.71 -19.23 -12.57
C ALA A 391 -9.20 -20.25 -11.51
N ARG A 392 -10.12 -21.17 -11.87
CA ARG A 392 -10.61 -22.24 -10.97
C ARG A 392 -9.53 -23.23 -10.53
N ASP A 393 -8.42 -23.36 -11.25
CA ASP A 393 -7.31 -24.24 -10.85
C ASP A 393 -6.67 -23.82 -9.53
N TYR A 394 -6.83 -22.55 -9.13
CA TYR A 394 -6.52 -22.08 -7.79
C TYR A 394 -7.12 -22.96 -6.69
N GLU A 395 -8.35 -23.46 -6.87
CA GLU A 395 -9.04 -24.28 -5.86
C GLU A 395 -8.43 -25.68 -5.68
N ARG A 396 -7.71 -26.19 -6.69
CA ARG A 396 -7.15 -27.54 -6.70
C ARG A 396 -5.93 -27.68 -5.78
N ILE A 397 -5.24 -26.57 -5.51
CA ILE A 397 -4.01 -26.55 -4.72
C ILE A 397 -4.30 -26.69 -3.22
N ARG A 398 -3.66 -27.68 -2.61
CA ARG A 398 -3.70 -28.03 -1.18
C ARG A 398 -2.42 -27.54 -0.48
N PHE A 399 -2.46 -27.50 0.85
CA PHE A 399 -1.35 -26.96 1.66
C PHE A 399 -0.11 -27.86 1.66
N ASP A 400 -0.31 -29.16 1.48
CA ASP A 400 0.69 -30.21 1.57
C ASP A 400 1.19 -30.72 0.20
N ASP A 401 0.70 -30.11 -0.88
CA ASP A 401 1.13 -30.42 -2.23
C ASP A 401 2.63 -30.15 -2.42
N SER A 402 3.26 -31.06 -3.16
CA SER A 402 4.54 -30.81 -3.81
C SER A 402 4.27 -30.36 -5.24
N VAL A 403 4.88 -29.25 -5.66
CA VAL A 403 4.56 -28.57 -6.92
C VAL A 403 5.76 -28.58 -7.85
N ASP A 404 5.55 -29.06 -9.06
CA ASP A 404 6.51 -29.00 -10.15
C ASP A 404 6.08 -27.92 -11.15
N VAL A 405 7.04 -27.15 -11.66
CA VAL A 405 6.86 -26.19 -12.76
C VAL A 405 7.72 -26.65 -13.92
N ASN A 406 7.06 -27.16 -14.95
CA ASN A 406 7.68 -27.85 -16.07
C ASN A 406 7.74 -26.99 -17.34
N GLY A 407 8.76 -27.26 -18.17
CA GLY A 407 8.95 -26.61 -19.46
C GLY A 407 9.86 -25.38 -19.43
N LEU A 408 10.66 -25.20 -18.37
CA LEU A 408 11.55 -24.04 -18.21
C LEU A 408 12.70 -24.04 -19.23
N ALA A 409 13.16 -25.22 -19.65
CA ALA A 409 14.14 -25.39 -20.73
C ALA A 409 13.70 -24.71 -22.04
N GLU A 410 12.39 -24.67 -22.29
CA GLU A 410 11.81 -24.15 -23.52
C GLU A 410 11.02 -22.84 -23.29
N LEU A 411 11.26 -22.17 -22.15
CA LEU A 411 10.64 -20.90 -21.80
C LEU A 411 10.88 -19.87 -22.91
N ALA A 412 9.78 -19.37 -23.47
CA ALA A 412 9.74 -18.42 -24.59
C ALA A 412 8.51 -17.51 -24.44
N PRO A 413 8.50 -16.30 -25.02
CA PRO A 413 7.31 -15.46 -25.05
C PRO A 413 6.10 -16.22 -25.62
N ASP A 414 4.92 -15.95 -25.08
CA ASP A 414 3.63 -16.53 -25.49
C ASP A 414 3.55 -18.07 -25.41
N ARG A 415 4.46 -18.72 -24.68
CA ARG A 415 4.45 -20.17 -24.48
C ARG A 415 4.08 -20.53 -23.05
N ASN A 416 2.98 -21.26 -22.87
CA ASN A 416 2.55 -21.72 -21.56
C ASN A 416 3.53 -22.72 -20.94
N LEU A 417 3.55 -22.73 -19.61
CA LEU A 417 4.20 -23.77 -18.81
C LEU A 417 3.16 -24.72 -18.23
N THR A 418 3.60 -25.85 -17.71
CA THR A 418 2.73 -26.80 -17.00
C THR A 418 3.08 -26.80 -15.52
N VAL A 419 2.07 -26.74 -14.67
CA VAL A 419 2.20 -26.98 -13.24
C VAL A 419 1.64 -28.37 -12.94
N THR A 420 2.42 -29.17 -12.22
CA THR A 420 2.02 -30.50 -11.74
C THR A 420 1.94 -30.49 -10.23
N LEU A 421 0.78 -30.85 -9.68
CA LEU A 421 0.54 -31.03 -8.26
C LEU A 421 0.69 -32.51 -7.92
N HIS A 422 1.55 -32.81 -6.94
CA HIS A 422 1.68 -34.12 -6.34
C HIS A 422 1.02 -34.09 -4.96
N HIS A 423 -0.17 -34.69 -4.87
CA HIS A 423 -0.94 -34.74 -3.64
C HIS A 423 -0.41 -35.82 -2.69
N THR A 424 -0.59 -35.61 -1.39
CA THR A 424 -0.14 -36.57 -0.36
C THR A 424 -0.91 -37.88 -0.35
N ASP A 425 -2.10 -37.92 -0.95
CA ASP A 425 -2.89 -39.13 -1.18
C ASP A 425 -2.38 -39.98 -2.37
N GLY A 426 -1.33 -39.52 -3.07
CA GLY A 426 -0.71 -40.18 -4.21
C GLY A 426 -1.37 -39.87 -5.55
N THR A 427 -2.40 -39.01 -5.58
CA THR A 427 -2.96 -38.50 -6.84
C THR A 427 -2.10 -37.38 -7.41
N GLU A 428 -2.14 -37.26 -8.74
CA GLU A 428 -1.43 -36.21 -9.46
C GLU A 428 -2.39 -35.48 -10.38
N GLU A 429 -2.22 -34.17 -10.44
CA GLU A 429 -3.06 -33.27 -11.22
C GLU A 429 -2.17 -32.23 -11.92
N SER A 430 -2.43 -31.96 -13.20
CA SER A 430 -1.70 -30.92 -13.93
C SER A 430 -2.64 -29.92 -14.60
N PHE A 431 -2.11 -28.74 -14.85
CA PHE A 431 -2.77 -27.67 -15.61
C PHE A 431 -1.74 -26.73 -16.23
N GLU A 432 -2.17 -26.02 -17.27
CA GLU A 432 -1.36 -25.00 -17.92
C GLU A 432 -1.40 -23.68 -17.14
N VAL A 433 -0.28 -22.95 -17.20
CA VAL A 433 -0.13 -21.61 -16.64
C VAL A 433 0.48 -20.66 -17.67
N HIS A 434 0.06 -19.40 -17.62
CA HIS A 434 0.54 -18.31 -18.46
C HIS A 434 1.63 -17.49 -17.77
N HIS A 435 2.47 -16.84 -18.57
CA HIS A 435 3.39 -15.78 -18.14
C HIS A 435 3.44 -14.68 -19.22
N THR A 436 3.84 -13.45 -18.85
CA THR A 436 3.99 -12.32 -19.78
C THR A 436 5.45 -11.88 -19.91
N MET A 437 6.37 -12.85 -19.92
CA MET A 437 7.81 -12.57 -20.00
C MET A 437 8.22 -12.41 -21.46
N SER A 438 8.87 -11.28 -21.78
CA SER A 438 9.55 -11.07 -23.05
C SER A 438 10.90 -11.81 -23.05
N GLU A 439 11.57 -11.85 -24.20
CA GLU A 439 12.94 -12.39 -24.30
C GLU A 439 13.90 -11.74 -23.30
N GLU A 440 13.78 -10.43 -23.09
CA GLU A 440 14.59 -9.71 -22.10
C GLU A 440 14.30 -10.20 -20.67
N HIS A 441 13.03 -10.35 -20.32
CA HIS A 441 12.63 -10.87 -19.01
C HIS A 441 13.12 -12.31 -18.78
N ILE A 442 13.10 -13.14 -19.83
CA ILE A 442 13.62 -14.52 -19.79
C ILE A 442 15.15 -14.49 -19.58
N GLY A 443 15.86 -13.57 -20.23
CA GLY A 443 17.28 -13.32 -19.96
C GLY A 443 17.57 -12.98 -18.50
N TRP A 444 16.74 -12.15 -17.86
CA TRP A 444 16.85 -11.83 -16.43
C TRP A 444 16.66 -13.06 -15.54
N PHE A 445 15.63 -13.87 -15.83
CA PHE A 445 15.37 -15.12 -15.12
C PHE A 445 16.56 -16.09 -15.21
N ARG A 446 17.08 -16.33 -16.41
CA ARG A 446 18.22 -17.22 -16.65
C ARG A 446 19.46 -16.75 -15.88
N ALA A 447 19.74 -15.46 -15.90
CA ALA A 447 20.86 -14.87 -15.16
C ALA A 447 20.65 -14.84 -13.63
N GLY A 448 19.44 -15.12 -13.14
CA GLY A 448 19.06 -15.08 -11.72
C GLY A 448 18.54 -13.72 -11.25
N SER A 449 18.81 -12.64 -12.01
CA SER A 449 18.18 -11.32 -11.88
C SER A 449 18.56 -10.44 -13.09
N ALA A 450 17.83 -9.33 -13.27
CA ALA A 450 18.19 -8.30 -14.23
C ALA A 450 19.57 -7.68 -13.93
N LEU A 451 19.90 -7.52 -12.64
CA LEU A 451 21.18 -6.96 -12.21
C LEU A 451 22.36 -7.88 -12.56
N ASN A 452 22.17 -9.19 -12.43
CA ASN A 452 23.19 -10.16 -12.82
C ASN A 452 23.47 -10.11 -14.32
N LEU A 453 22.41 -10.03 -15.14
CA LEU A 453 22.57 -9.93 -16.60
C LEU A 453 23.33 -8.66 -16.99
N LEU A 454 22.97 -7.51 -16.39
CA LEU A 454 23.66 -6.24 -16.62
C LEU A 454 25.13 -6.29 -16.19
N ALA A 455 25.45 -6.95 -15.07
CA ALA A 455 26.82 -7.12 -14.62
C ALA A 455 27.64 -7.98 -15.60
N ALA A 456 27.05 -9.08 -16.10
CA ALA A 456 27.69 -9.97 -17.07
C ALA A 456 27.93 -9.32 -18.44
N GLN A 457 27.13 -8.32 -18.84
CA GLN A 457 27.32 -7.56 -20.08
C GLN A 457 28.41 -6.47 -19.99
N ARG A 458 28.80 -6.08 -18.77
CA ARG A 458 29.83 -5.04 -18.53
C ARG A 458 31.23 -5.60 -18.28
N GLY A 459 31.32 -6.86 -17.88
CA GLY A 459 32.58 -7.62 -17.83
C GLY A 459 32.93 -8.16 -19.20
#